data_AF-A0A831VSV3-F1
#
_entry.id   AF-A0A831VSV3-F1
#
_cell.length_a   1.000
_cell.length_b   1.000
_cell.length_c   1.000
_cell.angle_alpha   90.00
_cell.angle_beta   90.00
_cell.angle_gamma   90.00
#
_symmetry.space_group_name_H-M   'P 1'
#
loop_
_entity.id
_entity.type
_entity.pdbx_description
1 polymer ?
#
loop_
_entity_poly.entity_id
_entity_poly.type
_entity_poly.pdbx_seq_one_letter_code
_entity_poly.pdbx_strand_id
1 'polypeptide(L)'
;MSQFVRRILDEKNAFLEDFVPFQKKIAWFGMLNSLAQLLLKLTSPGIPDTYQGTETWHFRLVDPDNRRPVDFHQRKEMLAELQRFMSVAPAALAERAGQLLQTMTDGRVKMYVLWKTLAFRRLHSELFERGSYLPLTVKGRKKDHLCAFMRILAEHPVIVVVPRLSARLLGNDESRLPLGPEAWSNTAIVLPGNLPPQSYTNVLTGEEILPSGPDNNRLAAAELLRSFPVCLLDKTSEFETGVCHD
;
A
#
# COMPACT_ATOMS: atom_id res chain seq x y z
N MET A 1 -33.00 13.67 -18.15
CA MET A 1 -31.83 13.32 -17.31
C MET A 1 -32.09 13.55 -15.82
N SER A 2 -32.43 14.76 -15.37
CA SER A 2 -32.67 15.06 -13.93
C SER A 2 -33.77 14.22 -13.28
N GLN A 3 -34.88 13.97 -13.98
CA GLN A 3 -35.96 13.10 -13.49
C GLN A 3 -35.51 11.65 -13.30
N PHE A 4 -34.63 11.14 -14.17
CA PHE A 4 -34.06 9.80 -14.04
C PHE A 4 -33.19 9.72 -12.77
N VAL A 5 -32.27 10.67 -12.58
CA VAL A 5 -31.42 10.74 -11.37
C VAL A 5 -32.26 10.79 -10.09
N ARG A 6 -33.31 11.63 -10.06
CA ARG A 6 -34.22 11.68 -8.90
C ARG A 6 -34.91 10.35 -8.65
N ARG A 7 -35.36 9.67 -9.71
CA ARG A 7 -36.04 8.37 -9.58
C ARG A 7 -35.12 7.28 -9.06
N ILE A 8 -33.87 7.20 -9.53
CA ILE A 8 -32.92 6.18 -9.07
C ILE A 8 -32.37 6.45 -7.66
N LEU A 9 -32.49 7.68 -7.15
CA LEU A 9 -32.12 8.05 -5.78
C LEU A 9 -33.31 8.06 -4.81
N ASP A 10 -34.53 7.76 -5.27
CA ASP A 10 -35.71 7.63 -4.40
C ASP A 10 -35.61 6.35 -3.57
N GLU A 11 -35.68 6.43 -2.24
CA GLU A 11 -35.61 5.28 -1.32
C GLU A 11 -36.70 4.23 -1.58
N LYS A 12 -37.78 4.59 -2.29
CA LYS A 12 -38.88 3.69 -2.63
C LYS A 12 -38.63 2.84 -3.88
N ASN A 13 -37.45 2.91 -4.49
CA ASN A 13 -37.12 2.12 -5.69
C ASN A 13 -36.30 0.86 -5.35
N ALA A 14 -36.54 -0.21 -6.10
CA ALA A 14 -35.79 -1.47 -5.95
C ALA A 14 -34.33 -1.39 -6.46
N PHE A 15 -33.99 -0.37 -7.25
CA PHE A 15 -32.62 -0.21 -7.77
C PHE A 15 -31.61 0.03 -6.65
N LEU A 16 -31.94 0.81 -5.61
CA LEU A 16 -31.03 1.05 -4.49
C LEU A 16 -30.76 -0.22 -3.67
N GLU A 17 -31.73 -1.13 -3.57
CA GLU A 17 -31.57 -2.41 -2.89
C GLU A 17 -30.48 -3.27 -3.57
N ASP A 18 -30.43 -3.26 -4.90
CA ASP A 18 -29.40 -3.95 -5.68
C ASP A 18 -28.08 -3.16 -5.78
N PHE A 19 -28.18 -1.85 -5.95
CA PHE A 19 -27.04 -0.98 -6.23
C PHE A 19 -26.14 -0.79 -5.01
N VAL A 20 -26.71 -0.62 -3.80
CA VAL A 20 -25.91 -0.32 -2.59
C VAL A 20 -24.95 -1.47 -2.24
N PRO A 21 -25.37 -2.76 -2.21
CA PRO A 21 -24.45 -3.88 -2.02
C PRO A 21 -23.35 -3.93 -3.09
N PHE A 22 -23.72 -3.75 -4.36
CA PHE A 22 -22.75 -3.72 -5.46
C PHE A 22 -21.75 -2.56 -5.31
N GLN A 23 -22.23 -1.37 -4.97
CA GLN A 23 -21.39 -0.19 -4.75
C GLN A 23 -20.42 -0.40 -3.57
N LYS A 24 -20.87 -1.00 -2.46
CA LYS A 24 -20.00 -1.32 -1.31
C LYS A 24 -18.85 -2.24 -1.70
N LYS A 25 -19.14 -3.27 -2.50
CA LYS A 25 -18.13 -4.17 -3.07
C LYS A 25 -17.13 -3.43 -3.95
N ILE A 26 -17.60 -2.57 -4.86
CA ILE A 26 -16.72 -1.77 -5.71
C ILE A 26 -15.87 -0.80 -4.89
N ALA A 27 -16.46 -0.15 -3.88
CA ALA A 27 -15.75 0.77 -2.99
C ALA A 27 -14.63 0.06 -2.21
N TRP A 28 -14.89 -1.14 -1.70
CA TRP A 28 -13.88 -1.96 -0.99
C TRP A 28 -12.62 -2.18 -1.84
N PHE A 29 -12.79 -2.74 -3.04
CA PHE A 29 -11.65 -2.96 -3.94
C PHE A 29 -11.06 -1.65 -4.49
N GLY A 30 -11.88 -0.61 -4.64
CA GLY A 30 -11.46 0.74 -5.00
C GLY A 30 -10.50 1.36 -3.97
N MET A 31 -10.76 1.16 -2.68
CA MET A 31 -9.86 1.61 -1.61
C MET A 31 -8.53 0.86 -1.65
N LEU A 32 -8.53 -0.46 -1.83
CA LEU A 32 -7.29 -1.26 -1.98
C LEU A 32 -6.45 -0.79 -3.18
N ASN A 33 -7.10 -0.58 -4.34
CA ASN A 33 -6.45 -0.05 -5.53
C ASN A 33 -5.90 1.37 -5.29
N SER A 34 -6.61 2.20 -4.54
CA SER A 34 -6.18 3.56 -4.22
C SER A 34 -4.93 3.57 -3.34
N LEU A 35 -4.80 2.64 -2.39
CA LEU A 35 -3.58 2.50 -1.58
C LEU A 35 -2.39 2.04 -2.44
N ALA A 36 -2.61 1.06 -3.32
CA ALA A 36 -1.59 0.62 -4.27
C ALA A 36 -1.12 1.76 -5.18
N GLN A 37 -2.06 2.46 -5.83
CA GLN A 37 -1.76 3.61 -6.69
C GLN A 37 -1.04 4.73 -5.94
N LEU A 38 -1.44 5.02 -4.70
CA LEU A 38 -0.80 6.03 -3.88
C LEU A 38 0.67 5.67 -3.61
N LEU A 39 0.95 4.44 -3.16
CA LEU A 39 2.32 4.04 -2.90
C LEU A 39 3.18 4.07 -4.18
N LEU A 40 2.64 3.57 -5.30
CA LEU A 40 3.31 3.64 -6.62
C LEU A 40 3.61 5.09 -7.00
N LYS A 41 2.63 6.00 -6.90
CA LYS A 41 2.78 7.43 -7.22
C LYS A 41 3.91 8.06 -6.41
N LEU A 42 3.97 7.77 -5.11
CA LEU A 42 4.93 8.38 -4.19
C LEU A 42 6.36 7.83 -4.33
N THR A 43 6.54 6.64 -4.89
CA THR A 43 7.84 5.94 -4.90
C THR A 43 8.44 5.74 -6.29
N SER A 44 7.64 5.93 -7.34
CA SER A 44 8.12 5.95 -8.73
C SER A 44 9.06 7.16 -8.99
N PRO A 45 9.87 7.12 -10.07
CA PRO A 45 10.67 8.27 -10.51
C PRO A 45 9.80 9.50 -10.81
N GLY A 46 10.36 10.69 -10.60
CA GLY A 46 9.65 11.97 -10.76
C GLY A 46 9.17 12.55 -9.43
N ILE A 47 8.52 13.71 -9.50
CA ILE A 47 8.01 14.45 -8.34
C ILE A 47 6.52 14.13 -8.16
N PRO A 48 6.11 13.49 -7.05
CA PRO A 48 4.72 13.19 -6.82
C PRO A 48 3.94 14.47 -6.47
N ASP A 49 2.82 14.68 -7.14
CA ASP A 49 1.84 15.72 -6.80
C ASP A 49 0.67 15.16 -5.98
N THR A 50 0.08 15.99 -5.12
CA THR A 50 -1.13 15.66 -4.36
C THR A 50 -2.10 16.83 -4.40
N TYR A 51 -3.19 16.66 -5.16
CA TYR A 51 -4.26 17.63 -5.22
C TYR A 51 -4.93 17.82 -3.85
N GLN A 52 -5.31 19.07 -3.54
CA GLN A 52 -5.91 19.44 -2.26
C GLN A 52 -7.10 18.54 -1.87
N GLY A 53 -7.12 18.07 -0.62
CA GLY A 53 -8.22 17.25 -0.11
C GLY A 53 -8.15 15.76 -0.49
N THR A 54 -7.14 15.35 -1.28
CA THR A 54 -6.94 13.95 -1.68
C THR A 54 -6.08 13.13 -0.71
N GLU A 55 -5.74 13.70 0.45
CA GLU A 55 -5.07 12.98 1.55
C GLU A 55 -5.95 11.85 2.11
N THR A 56 -7.26 11.95 1.93
CA THR A 56 -8.27 10.91 2.24
C THR A 56 -9.06 10.52 0.98
N TRP A 57 -10.16 9.78 1.13
CA TRP A 57 -11.04 9.47 0.00
C TRP A 57 -11.72 10.72 -0.52
N HIS A 58 -11.53 10.99 -1.81
CA HIS A 58 -12.00 12.22 -2.45
C HIS A 58 -12.82 11.86 -3.69
N PHE A 59 -14.13 11.71 -3.51
CA PHE A 59 -15.06 11.34 -4.57
C PHE A 59 -15.70 12.60 -5.17
N ARG A 60 -14.95 13.30 -6.02
CA ARG A 60 -15.45 14.47 -6.79
C ARG A 60 -15.59 14.12 -8.27
N LEU A 61 -16.58 14.75 -8.90
CA LEU A 61 -16.77 14.70 -10.34
C LEU A 61 -15.90 15.76 -11.04
N VAL A 62 -16.24 16.08 -12.28
CA VAL A 62 -15.60 17.15 -13.06
C VAL A 62 -15.91 18.54 -12.48
N ASP A 63 -15.23 19.56 -13.01
CA ASP A 63 -15.47 20.97 -12.71
C ASP A 63 -16.98 21.31 -12.83
N PRO A 64 -17.60 22.05 -11.88
CA PRO A 64 -17.03 22.70 -10.68
C PRO A 64 -16.93 21.84 -9.42
N ASP A 65 -17.31 20.56 -9.46
CA ASP A 65 -17.41 19.72 -8.26
C ASP A 65 -16.05 19.49 -7.57
N ASN A 66 -14.98 19.34 -8.36
CA ASN A 66 -13.60 19.19 -7.85
C ASN A 66 -12.98 20.49 -7.29
N ARG A 67 -13.64 21.65 -7.43
CA ARG A 67 -13.17 22.93 -6.88
C ARG A 67 -13.83 23.31 -5.54
N ARG A 68 -14.66 22.43 -4.97
CA ARG A 68 -15.25 22.67 -3.65
C ARG A 68 -14.16 22.88 -2.59
N PRO A 69 -14.38 23.76 -1.59
CA PRO A 69 -13.39 24.06 -0.58
C PRO A 69 -13.00 22.82 0.24
N VAL A 70 -11.75 22.78 0.66
CA VAL A 70 -11.20 21.73 1.52
C VAL A 70 -11.12 22.26 2.95
N ASP A 71 -11.62 21.48 3.91
CA ASP A 71 -11.47 21.77 5.32
C ASP A 71 -10.09 21.30 5.81
N PHE A 72 -9.11 22.20 5.75
CA PHE A 72 -7.76 21.91 6.22
C PHE A 72 -7.61 21.87 7.74
N HIS A 73 -8.57 22.42 8.51
CA HIS A 73 -8.54 22.30 9.97
C HIS A 73 -8.75 20.84 10.35
N GLN A 74 -9.81 20.24 9.82
CA GLN A 74 -10.12 18.82 10.02
C GLN A 74 -8.97 17.91 9.56
N ARG A 75 -8.29 18.24 8.43
CA ARG A 75 -7.14 17.44 7.96
C ARG A 75 -5.94 17.50 8.89
N LYS A 76 -5.65 18.67 9.46
CA LYS A 76 -4.55 18.83 10.43
C LYS A 76 -4.83 18.07 11.72
N GLU A 77 -6.05 18.15 12.23
CA GLU A 77 -6.46 17.41 13.44
C GLU A 77 -6.39 15.90 13.22
N MET A 78 -6.94 15.41 12.10
CA MET A 78 -6.88 13.99 11.72
C MET A 78 -5.45 13.48 11.61
N LEU A 79 -4.54 14.27 11.00
CA LEU A 79 -3.12 13.90 10.90
C LEU A 79 -2.46 13.87 12.29
N ALA A 80 -2.73 14.85 13.15
CA ALA A 80 -2.16 14.92 14.49
C ALA A 80 -2.65 13.75 15.39
N GLU A 81 -3.93 13.39 15.29
CA GLU A 81 -4.49 12.19 15.94
C GLU A 81 -3.82 10.91 15.44
N LEU A 82 -3.70 10.78 14.12
CA LEU A 82 -3.06 9.63 13.49
C LEU A 82 -1.59 9.50 13.91
N GLN A 83 -0.85 10.61 13.94
CA GLN A 83 0.55 10.63 14.39
C GLN A 83 0.69 10.19 15.85
N ARG A 84 -0.19 10.67 16.74
CA ARG A 84 -0.22 10.23 18.14
C ARG A 84 -0.56 8.74 18.26
N PHE A 85 -1.55 8.28 17.51
CA PHE A 85 -1.97 6.88 17.49
C PHE A 85 -0.86 5.93 16.99
N MET A 86 -0.07 6.37 16.01
CA MET A 86 1.05 5.61 15.46
C MET A 86 2.37 5.79 16.22
N SER A 87 2.40 6.65 17.25
CA SER A 87 3.58 6.89 18.09
C SER A 87 3.75 5.78 19.12
N VAL A 88 4.07 4.58 18.64
CA VAL A 88 4.29 3.37 19.44
C VAL A 88 5.67 2.78 19.15
N ALA A 89 6.11 1.84 19.99
CA ALA A 89 7.32 1.06 19.71
C ALA A 89 7.20 0.32 18.36
N PRO A 90 8.31 0.10 17.62
CA PRO A 90 8.28 -0.56 16.31
C PRO A 90 7.52 -1.89 16.30
N ALA A 91 7.67 -2.71 17.34
CA ALA A 91 6.99 -4.00 17.47
C ALA A 91 5.44 -3.91 17.52
N ALA A 92 4.88 -2.78 17.96
CA ALA A 92 3.43 -2.55 18.04
C ALA A 92 2.86 -1.83 16.81
N LEU A 93 3.73 -1.36 15.90
CA LEU A 93 3.31 -0.54 14.76
C LEU A 93 2.46 -1.35 13.76
N ALA A 94 2.77 -2.63 13.57
CA ALA A 94 2.02 -3.54 12.71
C ALA A 94 0.56 -3.70 13.16
N GLU A 95 0.35 -3.89 14.47
CA GLU A 95 -0.98 -3.99 15.06
C GLU A 95 -1.78 -2.70 14.84
N ARG A 96 -1.17 -1.53 15.10
CA ARG A 96 -1.80 -0.23 14.88
C ARG A 96 -2.13 0.02 13.41
N ALA A 97 -1.23 -0.34 12.50
CA ALA A 97 -1.48 -0.25 11.06
C ALA A 97 -2.64 -1.16 10.64
N GLY A 98 -2.72 -2.38 11.20
CA GLY A 98 -3.83 -3.30 11.00
C GLY A 98 -5.18 -2.76 11.50
N GLN A 99 -5.20 -2.03 12.61
CA GLN A 99 -6.42 -1.38 13.13
C GLN A 99 -7.01 -0.35 12.15
N LEU A 100 -6.18 0.33 11.33
CA LEU A 100 -6.65 1.24 10.28
C LEU A 100 -7.42 0.50 9.16
N LEU A 101 -7.16 -0.80 8.96
CA LEU A 101 -7.85 -1.61 7.96
C LEU A 101 -9.28 -1.99 8.38
N GLN A 102 -9.59 -1.93 9.68
CA GLN A 102 -10.94 -2.19 10.19
C GLN A 102 -11.91 -1.04 9.90
N THR A 103 -11.38 0.16 9.63
CA THR A 103 -12.17 1.39 9.43
C THR A 103 -11.75 2.13 8.16
N MET A 104 -11.37 1.40 7.10
CA MET A 104 -10.82 1.99 5.87
C MET A 104 -11.66 3.14 5.31
N THR A 105 -12.99 3.09 5.43
CA THR A 105 -13.93 4.08 4.88
C THR A 105 -13.75 5.50 5.42
N ASP A 106 -13.11 5.68 6.56
CA ASP A 106 -12.85 7.02 7.12
C ASP A 106 -11.65 7.75 6.46
N GLY A 107 -10.84 7.04 5.66
CA GLY A 107 -9.72 7.59 4.91
C GLY A 107 -8.41 7.74 5.69
N ARG A 108 -8.36 7.44 6.99
CA ARG A 108 -7.14 7.51 7.81
C ARG A 108 -6.05 6.56 7.30
N VAL A 109 -6.42 5.39 6.78
CA VAL A 109 -5.48 4.45 6.14
C VAL A 109 -4.76 5.07 4.94
N LYS A 110 -5.45 5.90 4.14
CA LYS A 110 -4.84 6.59 2.99
C LYS A 110 -3.92 7.70 3.46
N MET A 111 -4.36 8.48 4.44
CA MET A 111 -3.56 9.54 5.06
C MET A 111 -2.29 8.96 5.70
N TYR A 112 -2.39 7.78 6.32
CA TYR A 112 -1.26 7.05 6.89
C TYR A 112 -0.19 6.72 5.86
N VAL A 113 -0.58 6.07 4.75
CA VAL A 113 0.33 5.73 3.65
C VAL A 113 0.94 7.01 3.07
N LEU A 114 0.14 8.04 2.83
CA LEU A 114 0.63 9.33 2.31
C LEU A 114 1.69 9.94 3.23
N TRP A 115 1.38 10.09 4.51
CA TRP A 115 2.28 10.70 5.50
C TRP A 115 3.57 9.91 5.67
N LYS A 116 3.48 8.60 5.91
CA LYS A 116 4.66 7.76 6.15
C LYS A 116 5.57 7.71 4.94
N THR A 117 5.00 7.52 3.74
CA THR A 117 5.79 7.45 2.52
C THR A 117 6.39 8.80 2.15
N LEU A 118 5.70 9.94 2.34
CA LEU A 118 6.30 11.26 2.12
C LEU A 118 7.40 11.58 3.13
N ALA A 119 7.21 11.22 4.41
CA ALA A 119 8.24 11.39 5.42
C ALA A 119 9.49 10.57 5.09
N PHE A 120 9.31 9.32 4.67
CA PHE A 120 10.38 8.46 4.18
C PHE A 120 11.05 9.06 2.93
N ARG A 121 10.27 9.43 1.93
CA ARG A 121 10.79 10.03 0.70
C ARG A 121 11.63 11.29 0.96
N ARG A 122 11.23 12.11 1.93
CA ARG A 122 12.00 13.30 2.35
C ARG A 122 13.34 12.93 2.99
N LEU A 123 13.37 11.88 3.81
CA LEU A 123 14.60 11.42 4.46
C LEU A 123 15.58 10.78 3.45
N HIS A 124 15.05 10.12 2.42
CA HIS A 124 15.84 9.46 1.37
C HIS A 124 15.73 10.21 0.02
N SER A 125 15.72 11.54 0.03
CA SER A 125 15.41 12.34 -1.17
C SER A 125 16.32 12.04 -2.35
N GLU A 126 17.63 11.87 -2.11
CA GLU A 126 18.60 11.58 -3.18
C GLU A 126 18.32 10.24 -3.87
N LEU A 127 17.96 9.20 -3.12
CA LEU A 127 17.54 7.91 -3.67
C LEU A 127 16.35 8.08 -4.61
N PHE A 128 15.35 8.86 -4.20
CA PHE A 128 14.13 9.02 -4.99
C PHE A 128 14.28 9.96 -6.19
N GLU A 129 15.25 10.88 -6.15
CA GLU A 129 15.59 11.78 -7.25
C GLU A 129 16.52 11.12 -8.27
N ARG A 130 17.55 10.40 -7.82
CA ARG A 130 18.66 9.91 -8.67
C ARG A 130 18.76 8.39 -8.76
N GLY A 131 18.18 7.66 -7.81
CA GLY A 131 18.27 6.22 -7.75
C GLY A 131 17.57 5.54 -8.93
N SER A 132 18.20 4.49 -9.43
CA SER A 132 17.71 3.66 -10.53
C SER A 132 16.38 2.99 -10.17
N TYR A 133 15.55 2.78 -11.18
CA TYR A 133 14.31 2.00 -11.08
C TYR A 133 14.55 0.61 -11.65
N LEU A 134 14.34 -0.43 -10.86
CA LEU A 134 14.46 -1.82 -11.30
C LEU A 134 13.15 -2.57 -11.06
N PRO A 135 12.45 -3.04 -12.12
CA PRO A 135 11.31 -3.92 -11.93
C PRO A 135 11.78 -5.26 -11.34
N LEU A 136 11.05 -5.79 -10.36
CA LEU A 136 11.40 -7.06 -9.72
C LEU A 136 10.55 -8.20 -10.29
N THR A 137 11.18 -9.36 -10.47
CA THR A 137 10.49 -10.55 -10.96
C THR A 137 9.65 -11.17 -9.83
N VAL A 138 8.38 -11.49 -10.12
CA VAL A 138 7.51 -12.22 -9.20
C VAL A 138 7.29 -13.64 -9.71
N LYS A 139 7.45 -14.63 -8.81
CA LYS A 139 7.19 -16.05 -9.07
C LYS A 139 6.10 -16.57 -8.11
N GLY A 140 5.50 -17.71 -8.45
CA GLY A 140 4.48 -18.39 -7.63
C GLY A 140 3.06 -18.22 -8.13
N ARG A 141 2.10 -18.83 -7.42
CA ARG A 141 0.71 -19.03 -7.87
C ARG A 141 -0.04 -17.73 -8.15
N LYS A 142 0.25 -16.65 -7.42
CA LYS A 142 -0.47 -15.36 -7.52
C LYS A 142 0.40 -14.26 -8.15
N LYS A 143 1.44 -14.62 -8.91
CA LYS A 143 2.42 -13.66 -9.48
C LYS A 143 1.78 -12.50 -10.25
N ASP A 144 0.69 -12.75 -10.98
CA ASP A 144 0.04 -11.73 -11.81
C ASP A 144 -0.72 -10.67 -10.98
N HIS A 145 -0.89 -10.92 -9.68
CA HIS A 145 -1.55 -10.05 -8.73
C HIS A 145 -0.61 -9.20 -7.88
N LEU A 146 0.72 -9.32 -8.08
CA LEU A 146 1.70 -8.55 -7.32
C LEU A 146 2.51 -7.69 -8.29
N CYS A 147 2.63 -6.40 -7.99
CA CYS A 147 3.56 -5.50 -8.66
C CYS A 147 4.66 -5.15 -7.67
N ALA A 148 5.92 -5.29 -8.10
CA ALA A 148 7.06 -4.95 -7.27
C ALA A 148 8.19 -4.32 -8.09
N PHE A 149 8.84 -3.32 -7.50
CA PHE A 149 10.04 -2.71 -8.04
C PHE A 149 10.97 -2.26 -6.91
N MET A 150 12.21 -1.97 -7.27
CA MET A 150 13.24 -1.45 -6.39
C MET A 150 13.68 -0.08 -6.87
N ARG A 151 13.86 0.86 -5.94
CA ARG A 151 14.69 2.04 -6.10
C ARG A 151 16.05 1.75 -5.47
N ILE A 152 17.14 2.01 -6.17
CA ILE A 152 18.49 1.77 -5.63
C ILE A 152 19.42 2.92 -6.02
N LEU A 153 20.19 3.38 -5.04
CA LEU A 153 21.28 4.33 -5.23
C LEU A 153 22.47 3.79 -4.44
N ALA A 154 23.62 3.63 -5.12
CA ALA A 154 24.75 2.86 -4.58
C ALA A 154 24.29 1.49 -4.04
N GLU A 155 24.47 1.24 -2.74
CA GLU A 155 24.14 -0.03 -2.07
C GLU A 155 22.91 0.07 -1.14
N HIS A 156 22.07 1.08 -1.34
CA HIS A 156 20.86 1.30 -0.55
C HIS A 156 19.60 1.04 -1.38
N PRO A 157 19.04 -0.18 -1.33
CA PRO A 157 17.80 -0.51 -2.01
C PRO A 157 16.58 -0.23 -1.14
N VAL A 158 15.55 0.30 -1.79
CA VAL A 158 14.19 0.42 -1.26
C VAL A 158 13.25 -0.36 -2.17
N ILE A 159 12.50 -1.29 -1.59
CA ILE A 159 11.61 -2.18 -2.36
C ILE A 159 10.16 -1.77 -2.12
N VAL A 160 9.41 -1.66 -3.22
CA VAL A 160 7.99 -1.29 -3.23
C VAL A 160 7.20 -2.48 -3.70
N VAL A 161 6.13 -2.82 -2.96
CA VAL A 161 5.28 -3.98 -3.26
C VAL A 161 3.83 -3.59 -3.08
N VAL A 162 3.04 -3.80 -4.13
CA VAL A 162 1.60 -3.52 -4.11
C VAL A 162 0.79 -4.64 -4.79
N PRO A 163 -0.42 -4.93 -4.31
CA PRO A 163 -1.35 -5.81 -5.00
C PRO A 163 -1.90 -5.11 -6.24
N ARG A 164 -2.28 -5.92 -7.22
CA ARG A 164 -3.07 -5.52 -8.38
C ARG A 164 -4.15 -6.54 -8.66
N LEU A 165 -5.25 -6.08 -9.25
CA LEU A 165 -6.41 -6.93 -9.56
C LEU A 165 -6.96 -7.63 -8.30
N SER A 166 -7.06 -6.89 -7.19
CA SER A 166 -7.40 -7.43 -5.85
C SER A 166 -8.75 -8.14 -5.81
N ALA A 167 -9.73 -7.68 -6.59
CA ALA A 167 -11.02 -8.37 -6.73
C ALA A 167 -10.84 -9.82 -7.24
N ARG A 168 -10.01 -10.03 -8.26
CA ARG A 168 -9.72 -11.39 -8.77
C ARG A 168 -8.86 -12.20 -7.79
N LEU A 169 -7.88 -11.56 -7.16
CA LEU A 169 -7.02 -12.21 -6.16
C LEU A 169 -7.84 -12.84 -5.03
N LEU A 170 -8.86 -12.11 -4.57
CA LEU A 170 -9.71 -12.44 -3.42
C LEU A 170 -11.03 -13.12 -3.78
N GLY A 171 -11.23 -13.51 -5.05
CA GLY A 171 -12.45 -14.19 -5.49
C GLY A 171 -13.71 -13.33 -5.42
N ASN A 172 -13.56 -12.01 -5.55
CA ASN A 172 -14.60 -11.01 -5.37
C ASN A 172 -15.21 -11.00 -3.96
N ASP A 173 -14.47 -11.39 -2.93
CA ASP A 173 -14.93 -11.32 -1.54
C ASP A 173 -14.51 -9.99 -0.90
N GLU A 174 -15.48 -9.09 -0.69
CA GLU A 174 -15.30 -7.77 -0.07
C GLU A 174 -15.13 -7.78 1.46
N SER A 175 -15.08 -8.96 2.10
CA SER A 175 -14.72 -9.10 3.51
C SER A 175 -13.23 -9.41 3.72
N ARG A 176 -12.52 -9.77 2.64
CA ARG A 176 -11.13 -10.21 2.69
C ARG A 176 -10.17 -9.09 2.33
N LEU A 177 -8.97 -9.19 2.90
CA LEU A 177 -7.82 -8.35 2.58
C LEU A 177 -6.75 -9.21 1.88
N PRO A 178 -5.89 -8.62 1.02
CA PRO A 178 -4.81 -9.34 0.35
C PRO A 178 -3.64 -9.52 1.32
N LEU A 179 -3.87 -10.24 2.42
CA LEU A 179 -2.91 -10.43 3.50
C LEU A 179 -2.50 -11.88 3.68
N GLY A 180 -1.25 -12.07 4.08
CA GLY A 180 -0.75 -13.35 4.57
C GLY A 180 -0.78 -14.51 3.56
N PRO A 181 -0.57 -15.75 4.04
CA PRO A 181 -0.46 -16.92 3.18
C PRO A 181 -1.77 -17.29 2.48
N GLU A 182 -2.93 -16.96 3.07
CA GLU A 182 -4.24 -17.24 2.46
C GLU A 182 -4.46 -16.48 1.15
N ALA A 183 -3.98 -15.23 1.06
CA ALA A 183 -4.06 -14.46 -0.17
C ALA A 183 -2.94 -14.82 -1.15
N TRP A 184 -1.72 -15.03 -0.65
CA TRP A 184 -0.52 -15.03 -1.49
C TRP A 184 0.09 -16.40 -1.79
N SER A 185 -0.26 -17.45 -1.04
CA SER A 185 0.29 -18.80 -1.24
C SER A 185 1.84 -18.76 -1.33
N ASN A 186 2.44 -19.47 -2.29
CA ASN A 186 3.89 -19.50 -2.53
C ASN A 186 4.42 -18.33 -3.39
N THR A 187 3.73 -17.20 -3.43
CA THR A 187 4.14 -16.06 -4.26
C THR A 187 5.31 -15.34 -3.62
N ALA A 188 6.35 -15.04 -4.40
CA ALA A 188 7.56 -14.41 -3.90
C ALA A 188 8.20 -13.50 -4.96
N ILE A 189 8.82 -12.44 -4.49
CA ILE A 189 9.67 -11.55 -5.28
C ILE A 189 11.07 -12.14 -5.31
N VAL A 190 11.73 -12.07 -6.47
CA VAL A 190 13.12 -12.47 -6.65
C VAL A 190 14.00 -11.22 -6.67
N LEU A 191 14.93 -11.14 -5.73
CA LEU A 191 15.94 -10.10 -5.63
C LEU A 191 17.06 -10.30 -6.65
N PRO A 192 17.67 -9.23 -7.17
CA PRO A 192 18.88 -9.32 -7.98
C PRO A 192 20.01 -10.00 -7.21
N GLY A 193 20.73 -10.93 -7.86
CA GLY A 193 21.78 -11.73 -7.22
C GLY A 193 23.05 -10.98 -6.84
N ASN A 194 23.15 -9.69 -7.17
CA ASN A 194 24.29 -8.83 -6.82
C ASN A 194 24.06 -8.01 -5.54
N LEU A 195 22.94 -8.20 -4.84
CA LEU A 195 22.71 -7.55 -3.55
C LEU A 195 23.36 -8.36 -2.42
N PRO A 196 24.04 -7.70 -1.46
CA PRO A 196 24.54 -8.39 -0.28
C PRO A 196 23.37 -8.96 0.54
N PRO A 197 23.59 -10.05 1.30
CA PRO A 197 22.62 -10.55 2.25
C PRO A 197 22.27 -9.47 3.28
N GLN A 198 20.98 -9.14 3.36
CA GLN A 198 20.53 -8.05 4.21
C GLN A 198 19.07 -8.21 4.64
N SER A 199 18.75 -7.58 5.76
CA SER A 199 17.40 -7.50 6.31
C SER A 199 16.73 -6.21 5.86
N TYR A 200 15.41 -6.24 5.87
CA TYR A 200 14.60 -5.09 5.54
C TYR A 200 13.60 -4.79 6.65
N THR A 201 13.25 -3.52 6.80
CA THR A 201 12.15 -3.10 7.66
C THR A 201 11.03 -2.53 6.80
N ASN A 202 9.80 -3.00 7.01
CA ASN A 202 8.63 -2.40 6.42
C ASN A 202 8.34 -1.04 7.08
N VAL A 203 8.54 0.03 6.33
CA VAL A 203 8.36 1.43 6.78
C VAL A 203 6.95 1.69 7.30
N LEU A 204 5.95 0.96 6.79
CA LEU A 204 4.53 1.11 7.15
C LEU A 204 4.10 0.28 8.36
N THR A 205 4.87 -0.71 8.79
CA THR A 205 4.45 -1.61 9.89
C THR A 205 5.53 -1.85 10.94
N GLY A 206 6.78 -1.42 10.69
CA GLY A 206 7.92 -1.68 11.55
C GLY A 206 8.40 -3.13 11.51
N GLU A 207 7.78 -3.98 10.69
CA GLU A 207 8.08 -5.40 10.61
C GLU A 207 9.43 -5.65 9.93
N GLU A 208 10.28 -6.44 10.58
CA GLU A 208 11.48 -6.97 9.95
C GLU A 208 11.16 -8.12 9.01
N ILE A 209 11.81 -8.11 7.85
CA ILE A 209 11.66 -9.05 6.76
C ILE A 209 13.03 -9.58 6.39
N LEU A 210 13.14 -10.90 6.42
CA LEU A 210 14.33 -11.62 6.00
C LEU A 210 14.08 -12.27 4.63
N PRO A 211 15.00 -12.11 3.67
CA PRO A 211 15.02 -12.95 2.49
C PRO A 211 15.16 -14.43 2.84
N SER A 212 14.68 -15.28 1.94
CA SER A 212 14.66 -16.74 2.09
C SER A 212 15.09 -17.43 0.80
N GLY A 213 15.24 -18.75 0.87
CA GLY A 213 15.67 -19.60 -0.25
C GLY A 213 17.18 -19.86 -0.27
N PRO A 214 17.66 -20.72 -1.19
CA PRO A 214 19.06 -21.18 -1.20
C PRO A 214 20.09 -20.04 -1.24
N ASP A 215 19.78 -18.94 -1.94
CA ASP A 215 20.68 -17.79 -2.09
C ASP A 215 20.22 -16.56 -1.28
N ASN A 216 19.26 -16.71 -0.35
CA ASN A 216 18.63 -15.59 0.37
C ASN A 216 18.16 -14.45 -0.56
N ASN A 217 17.60 -14.82 -1.72
CA ASN A 217 17.19 -13.88 -2.77
C ASN A 217 15.67 -13.82 -2.97
N ARG A 218 14.88 -14.40 -2.05
CA ARG A 218 13.41 -14.44 -2.20
C ARG A 218 12.71 -13.77 -1.03
N LEU A 219 11.83 -12.82 -1.34
CA LEU A 219 10.93 -12.20 -0.37
C LEU A 219 9.52 -12.77 -0.57
N ALA A 220 9.02 -13.52 0.41
CA ALA A 220 7.69 -14.13 0.35
C ALA A 220 6.59 -13.05 0.47
N ALA A 221 5.70 -12.96 -0.52
CA ALA A 221 4.63 -11.96 -0.52
C ALA A 221 3.69 -12.10 0.68
N ALA A 222 3.51 -13.33 1.18
CA ALA A 222 2.75 -13.62 2.41
C ALA A 222 3.35 -12.92 3.64
N GLU A 223 4.68 -12.81 3.73
CA GLU A 223 5.38 -12.11 4.82
C GLU A 223 5.36 -10.60 4.61
N LEU A 224 5.65 -10.15 3.39
CA LEU A 224 5.66 -8.73 3.03
C LEU A 224 4.32 -8.03 3.29
N LEU A 225 3.23 -8.76 3.07
CA LEU A 225 1.86 -8.28 3.17
C LEU A 225 1.13 -9.02 4.29
N ARG A 226 1.80 -9.37 5.40
CA ARG A 226 1.15 -10.10 6.50
C ARG A 226 0.17 -9.22 7.30
N SER A 227 0.54 -7.96 7.55
CA SER A 227 -0.23 -7.05 8.40
C SER A 227 -0.83 -5.84 7.65
N PHE A 228 -0.36 -5.56 6.43
CA PHE A 228 -0.78 -4.39 5.67
C PHE A 228 -0.79 -4.66 4.15
N PRO A 229 -1.77 -4.12 3.38
CA PRO A 229 -1.99 -4.53 1.99
C PRO A 229 -1.01 -3.92 1.00
N VAL A 230 -0.11 -3.03 1.41
CA VAL A 230 0.99 -2.50 0.60
C VAL A 230 2.26 -2.47 1.45
N CYS A 231 3.43 -2.57 0.83
CA CYS A 231 4.69 -2.67 1.56
C CYS A 231 5.76 -1.76 0.93
N LEU A 232 6.48 -1.05 1.80
CA LEU A 232 7.64 -0.24 1.47
C LEU A 232 8.77 -0.71 2.38
N LEU A 233 9.78 -1.35 1.81
CA LEU A 233 10.93 -1.88 2.54
C LEU A 233 12.10 -0.93 2.45
N ASP A 234 12.70 -0.64 3.60
CA ASP A 234 14.00 0.00 3.71
C ASP A 234 15.06 -1.03 4.16
N LYS A 235 16.33 -0.80 3.78
CA LYS A 235 17.45 -1.63 4.22
C LYS A 235 17.76 -1.34 5.70
N THR A 236 17.89 -2.39 6.50
CA THR A 236 18.11 -2.27 7.96
C THR A 236 19.54 -2.60 8.36
N SER A 237 20.02 -3.78 7.98
CA SER A 237 21.38 -4.24 8.30
C SER A 237 21.83 -5.32 7.33
N GLU A 238 23.14 -5.37 7.07
CA GLU A 238 23.79 -6.50 6.38
C GLU A 238 24.08 -7.61 7.39
N PHE A 239 24.06 -8.86 6.94
CA PHE A 239 24.43 -10.01 7.77
C PHE A 239 25.33 -10.97 7.00
N GLU A 240 26.28 -11.59 7.68
CA GLU A 240 27.14 -12.61 7.07
C GLU A 240 26.33 -13.89 6.83
N THR A 241 26.27 -14.35 5.57
CA THR A 241 25.83 -15.71 5.29
C THR A 241 26.93 -16.65 5.69
N GLY A 242 26.78 -17.32 6.83
CA GLY A 242 27.65 -18.42 7.24
C GLY A 242 27.70 -19.46 6.12
N VAL A 243 28.85 -19.57 5.46
CA VAL A 243 29.12 -20.68 4.55
C VAL A 243 29.27 -21.92 5.43
N CYS A 244 28.23 -22.76 5.47
CA CYS A 244 28.41 -24.13 5.91
C CYS A 244 29.26 -24.83 4.84
N HIS A 245 30.57 -24.84 5.05
CA HIS A 245 31.45 -25.81 4.44
C HIS A 245 31.25 -27.14 5.17
N ASP A 246 30.49 -28.04 4.55
CA ASP A 246 30.61 -29.49 4.77
C ASP A 246 31.29 -30.11 3.54
#